data_AF-A0A7W1F5P1-F1
#
_entry.id   AF-A0A7W1F5P1-F1
#
_cell.length_a   1.000
_cell.length_b   1.000
_cell.length_c   1.000
_cell.angle_alpha   90.00
_cell.angle_beta   90.00
_cell.angle_gamma   90.00
#
_symmetry.space_group_name_H-M   'P 1'
#
loop_
_entity.id
_entity.type
_entity.pdbx_description
1 polymer ?
#
loop_
_entity_poly.entity_id
_entity_poly.type
_entity_poly.pdbx_seq_one_letter_code
_entity_poly.pdbx_strand_id
1 'polypeptide(L)' 'LAHVGGRAAGPALIAAAGDPQWYVRQAVASTLGILRITDSRPVLRGLLDDPRKAVRSAAQAALLRLDTRSRIVRRP' A
#
# COMPACT_ATOMS: atom_id res chain seq x y z
N LEU A 1 -18.16 5.89 10.71
CA LEU A 1 -17.77 4.50 10.39
C LEU A 1 -18.05 4.26 8.91
N ALA A 2 -17.08 4.49 8.03
CA ALA A 2 -17.29 4.39 6.58
C ALA A 2 -16.78 3.05 6.04
N HIS A 3 -17.73 2.19 5.68
CA HIS A 3 -17.53 1.05 4.78
C HIS A 3 -17.11 1.60 3.40
N VAL A 4 -15.83 1.53 3.05
CA VAL A 4 -15.39 1.73 1.66
C VAL A 4 -14.92 0.39 1.12
N GLY A 5 -15.77 -0.18 0.26
CA GLY A 5 -15.58 -1.46 -0.38
C GLY A 5 -14.24 -1.53 -1.13
N GLY A 6 -13.52 -2.63 -0.90
CA GLY A 6 -12.15 -2.88 -1.36
C GLY A 6 -11.92 -2.91 -2.88
N ARG A 7 -12.89 -2.54 -3.72
CA ARG A 7 -12.74 -2.39 -5.18
C ARG A 7 -12.70 -0.93 -5.67
N ALA A 8 -13.39 -0.01 -4.99
CA ALA A 8 -13.37 1.42 -5.32
C ALA A 8 -12.27 2.20 -4.57
N ALA A 9 -11.69 1.59 -3.52
CA ALA A 9 -10.69 2.24 -2.69
C ALA A 9 -9.33 2.43 -3.40
N GLY A 10 -9.02 1.64 -4.43
CA GLY A 10 -7.71 1.64 -5.09
C GLY A 10 -7.27 3.03 -5.60
N PRO A 11 -8.02 3.67 -6.51
CA PRO A 11 -7.65 4.98 -7.07
C PRO A 11 -7.60 6.10 -6.01
N ALA A 12 -8.56 6.12 -5.09
CA ALA A 12 -8.60 7.12 -4.02
C ALA A 12 -7.44 6.98 -3.03
N LEU A 13 -7.08 5.75 -2.65
CA LEU A 13 -5.92 5.48 -1.79
C LEU A 13 -4.61 5.79 -2.52
N ILE A 14 -4.52 5.50 -3.81
CA ILE A 14 -3.34 5.84 -4.62
C ILE A 14 -3.13 7.36 -4.66
N ALA A 15 -4.19 8.14 -4.86
CA ALA A 15 -4.10 9.61 -4.82
C ALA A 15 -3.63 10.12 -3.45
N ALA A 16 -4.13 9.53 -2.35
CA ALA A 16 -3.74 9.90 -1.00
C ALA A 16 -2.29 9.51 -0.63
N ALA A 17 -1.58 8.74 -1.45
CA ALA A 17 -0.16 8.44 -1.23
C ALA A 17 0.75 9.67 -1.36
N GLY A 18 0.27 10.76 -1.98
CA GLY A 18 0.97 12.05 -2.08
C GLY A 18 0.58 13.07 -1.01
N ASP A 19 -0.24 12.70 -0.03
CA ASP A 19 -0.75 13.65 0.97
C ASP A 19 0.40 14.33 1.76
N PRO A 20 0.33 15.65 2.01
CA PRO A 20 1.37 16.36 2.76
C PRO A 20 1.58 15.79 4.17
N GLN A 21 0.52 15.25 4.78
CA GLN A 21 0.54 14.67 6.10
C GLN A 21 1.12 13.26 6.06
N TRP A 22 2.28 13.07 6.70
CA TRP A 22 2.99 11.79 6.68
C TRP A 22 2.18 10.63 7.26
N TYR A 23 1.31 10.88 8.24
CA TYR A 23 0.47 9.85 8.84
C TYR A 23 -0.61 9.36 7.88
N VAL A 24 -1.08 10.22 6.96
CA VAL A 24 -2.01 9.82 5.88
C VAL A 24 -1.29 8.88 4.92
N ARG A 25 -0.08 9.23 4.47
CA ARG A 25 0.72 8.35 3.58
C ARG A 25 1.03 7.00 4.23
N GLN A 26 1.34 6.98 5.52
CA GLN A 26 1.52 5.74 6.28
C GLN A 26 0.24 4.88 6.31
N ALA A 27 -0.90 5.51 6.59
CA ALA A 27 -2.20 4.83 6.62
C ALA A 27 -2.54 4.26 5.24
N VAL A 28 -2.29 5.02 4.17
CA VAL A 28 -2.44 4.58 2.79
C VAL A 28 -1.60 3.34 2.50
N ALA A 29 -0.30 3.37 2.79
CA ALA A 29 0.58 2.22 2.58
C ALA A 29 0.09 0.97 3.32
N SER A 30 -0.32 1.13 4.58
CA SER A 30 -0.83 0.04 5.41
C SER A 30 -2.12 -0.54 4.83
N THR A 31 -3.08 0.32 4.48
CA THR A 31 -4.37 -0.08 3.91
C THR A 31 -4.21 -0.79 2.57
N LEU A 32 -3.35 -0.29 1.69
CA LEU A 32 -3.05 -0.93 0.40
C LEU A 32 -2.51 -2.36 0.58
N GLY A 33 -1.62 -2.56 1.57
CA GLY A 33 -1.11 -3.88 1.94
C GLY A 33 -2.15 -4.80 2.57
N ILE A 34 -3.02 -4.28 3.44
CA ILE A 34 -4.11 -5.02 4.11
C ILE A 34 -5.17 -5.47 3.09
N LEU A 35 -5.60 -4.56 2.22
CA LEU A 35 -6.57 -4.81 1.16
C LEU A 35 -5.97 -5.61 -0.01
N ARG A 36 -4.66 -5.82 0.01
CA ARG A 36 -3.91 -6.59 -1.00
C ARG A 36 -4.10 -6.06 -2.42
N ILE A 37 -4.12 -4.74 -2.59
CA ILE A 37 -4.26 -4.11 -3.91
C ILE A 37 -2.95 -4.28 -4.68
N THR A 38 -2.84 -5.30 -5.53
CA THR A 38 -1.60 -5.61 -6.28
C THR A 38 -1.14 -4.49 -7.18
N ASP A 39 -2.07 -3.71 -7.73
CA ASP A 39 -1.80 -2.61 -8.67
C ASP A 39 -1.13 -1.42 -7.97
N SER A 40 -1.11 -1.41 -6.62
CA SER A 40 -0.45 -0.38 -5.82
C SER A 40 1.06 -0.57 -5.65
N ARG A 41 1.64 -1.65 -6.20
CA ARG A 41 3.08 -1.93 -6.13
C ARG A 41 3.97 -0.75 -6.54
N PRO A 42 3.70 0.00 -7.64
CA PRO A 42 4.51 1.16 -8.01
C PRO A 42 4.45 2.27 -6.96
N VAL A 43 3.26 2.54 -6.43
CA VAL A 43 3.05 3.57 -5.39
C VAL A 43 3.76 3.20 -4.10
N LEU A 44 3.61 1.95 -3.65
CA LEU A 44 4.30 1.44 -2.46
C LEU A 44 5.82 1.49 -2.62
N ARG A 45 6.37 1.26 -3.83
CA ARG A 45 7.80 1.44 -4.10
C ARG A 45 8.24 2.89 -3.95
N GLY A 46 7.47 3.85 -4.46
CA GLY A 46 7.77 5.28 -4.28
C GLY A 46 7.77 5.70 -2.80
N LEU A 47 6.88 5.12 -1.98
CA LEU A 47 6.84 5.38 -0.54
C LEU A 47 8.04 4.81 0.24
N LEU A 48 8.89 3.98 -0.39
CA LEU A 48 10.15 3.54 0.22
C LEU A 48 11.18 4.68 0.31
N ASP A 49 11.03 5.74 -0.49
CA ASP A 49 11.90 6.92 -0.46
C ASP A 49 11.32 8.06 0.38
N ASP A 50 10.21 7.81 1.09
CA ASP A 50 9.56 8.84 1.92
C ASP A 50 10.52 9.36 3.02
N PRO A 51 10.56 10.67 3.30
CA PRO A 51 11.42 11.24 4.35
C PRO A 51 11.15 10.65 5.73
N ARG A 52 9.92 10.19 6.01
CA ARG A 52 9.53 9.64 7.32
C ARG A 52 9.72 8.14 7.35
N LYS A 53 10.50 7.68 8.33
CA LYS A 53 10.75 6.25 8.59
C LYS A 53 9.47 5.42 8.74
N ALA A 54 8.44 5.97 9.40
CA ALA A 54 7.17 5.30 9.61
C ALA A 54 6.46 4.94 8.28
N VAL A 55 6.51 5.84 7.29
CA VAL A 55 5.94 5.62 5.97
C VAL A 55 6.73 4.54 5.22
N ARG A 56 8.06 4.62 5.23
CA ARG A 56 8.94 3.60 4.61
C ARG A 56 8.68 2.20 5.17
N SER A 57 8.59 2.08 6.50
CA SER A 57 8.31 0.80 7.16
C SER A 57 6.93 0.24 6.79
N ALA A 58 5.90 1.09 6.72
CA ALA A 58 4.57 0.67 6.28
C ALA A 58 4.58 0.19 4.82
N ALA A 59 5.26 0.90 3.93
CA ALA A 59 5.41 0.54 2.53
C ALA A 59 6.14 -0.80 2.34
N GLN A 60 7.25 -1.02 3.04
CA GLN A 60 7.98 -2.29 3.02
C GLN A 60 7.09 -3.45 3.50
N ALA A 61 6.38 -3.26 4.62
CA ALA A 61 5.48 -4.28 5.15
C ALA A 61 4.29 -4.57 4.22
N ALA A 62 3.80 -3.57 3.48
CA ALA A 62 2.76 -3.75 2.48
C ALA A 62 3.27 -4.56 1.27
N LEU A 63 4.45 -4.23 0.73
CA LEU A 63 5.06 -4.99 -0.37
C LEU A 63 5.29 -6.45 -0.01
N LEU A 64 5.82 -6.73 1.19
CA LEU A 64 6.00 -8.10 1.69
C LEU A 64 4.67 -8.88 1.70
N ARG A 65 3.58 -8.27 2.17
CA ARG A 65 2.25 -8.89 2.17
C ARG A 65 1.74 -9.22 0.76
N LEU A 66 2.03 -8.35 -0.21
CA LEU A 66 1.67 -8.59 -1.63
C LEU A 66 2.51 -9.72 -2.25
N ASP A 67 3.75 -9.89 -1.81
CA ASP A 67 4.65 -10.94 -2.33
C ASP A 67 4.40 -12.32 -1.70
N THR A 68 3.95 -12.36 -0.44
CA THR A 68 3.76 -13.63 0.29
C THR A 68 2.74 -14.57 -0.39
N ARG A 69 1.82 -14.06 -1.23
CA ARG A 69 0.83 -14.87 -1.96
C ARG A 69 1.10 -15.06 -3.45
N SER A 70 1.93 -14.21 -4.07
CA SER A 70 2.36 -14.42 -5.47
C SER A 70 3.18 -15.72 -5.61
N ARG A 71 3.87 -16.14 -4.55
CA ARG A 71 4.65 -17.38 -4.50
C ARG A 71 3.85 -18.69 -4.55
N ILE A 72 2.52 -18.67 -4.40
CA ILE A 72 1.70 -19.91 -4.35
C ILE A 72 1.10 -20.28 -5.71
N VAL A 73 1.15 -19.41 -6.73
CA VAL A 73 0.52 -19.63 -8.06
C VAL A 73 1.54 -19.59 -9.20
N ARG A 74 2.78 -20.01 -8.94
CA ARG A 74 3.76 -20.20 -10.00
C ARG A 74 4.50 -21.51 -9.78
N ARG A 75 3.81 -22.62 -10.09
CA ARG A 75 4.46 -23.88 -10.42
C ARG A 75 4.28 -24.12 -11.92
N PRO A 76 5.34 -24.50 -12.67
CA PRO A 76 5.17 -25.06 -14.00
C PRO A 76 4.36 -26.36 -13.95
#